data_AF-E7BQB8-F1
#
_entry.id   AF-E7BQB8-F1
#
_cell.length_a   1.000
_cell.length_b   1.000
_cell.length_c   1.000
_cell.angle_alpha   90.00
_cell.angle_beta   90.00
_cell.angle_gamma   90.00
#
_symmetry.space_group_name_H-M   'P 1'
#
loop_
_entity.id
_entity.type
_entity.pdbx_description
1 polymer ?
#
loop_
_entity_poly.entity_id
_entity_poly.type
_entity_poly.pdbx_seq_one_letter_code
_entity_poly.pdbx_strand_id
1 'polypeptide(L)'
;MVSASQKAAIKSSWSGVDLQAAGIAFYSQLQAYTPDAYPVFNLGGDPGKTAAQGLKVMNFIDGAVKNIDDMIAVKGSIDALAQRHTGYGAKKAHFGPAGPCLLAALAEVCGGKFTPAAKDAW
;
A
#
# COMPACT_ATOMS: atom_id res chain seq x y z
N MET A 1 -17.28 -4.94 -6.17
CA MET A 1 -16.52 -6.21 -6.30
C MET A 1 -15.53 -6.01 -7.45
N VAL A 2 -14.26 -6.34 -7.25
CA VAL A 2 -13.21 -6.19 -8.28
C VAL A 2 -13.46 -7.20 -9.41
N SER A 3 -13.53 -6.74 -10.67
CA SER A 3 -13.78 -7.60 -11.83
C SER A 3 -12.60 -8.53 -12.12
N ALA A 4 -12.81 -9.58 -12.93
CA ALA A 4 -11.73 -10.47 -13.34
C ALA A 4 -10.60 -9.72 -14.08
N SER A 5 -10.96 -8.74 -14.94
CA SER A 5 -9.98 -7.91 -15.65
C SER A 5 -9.19 -7.00 -14.70
N GLN A 6 -9.85 -6.41 -13.69
CA GLN A 6 -9.16 -5.61 -12.68
C GLN A 6 -8.21 -6.46 -11.83
N LYS A 7 -8.63 -7.66 -11.40
CA LYS A 7 -7.76 -8.60 -10.69
C LYS A 7 -6.52 -8.97 -11.52
N ALA A 8 -6.70 -9.25 -12.81
CA ALA A 8 -5.61 -9.55 -13.71
C ALA A 8 -4.64 -8.37 -13.87
N ALA A 9 -5.16 -7.14 -13.99
CA ALA A 9 -4.35 -5.93 -14.07
C ALA A 9 -3.53 -5.69 -12.79
N ILE A 10 -4.13 -5.90 -11.62
CA ILE A 10 -3.43 -5.83 -10.33
C ILE A 10 -2.29 -6.87 -10.26
N LYS A 11 -2.58 -8.15 -10.55
CA LYS A 11 -1.56 -9.21 -10.53
C LYS A 11 -0.42 -8.94 -11.52
N SER A 12 -0.74 -8.50 -12.72
CA SER A 12 0.25 -8.22 -13.76
C SER A 12 1.14 -7.03 -13.39
N SER A 13 0.55 -5.95 -12.89
CA SER A 13 1.29 -4.77 -12.44
C SER A 13 2.19 -5.05 -11.24
N TRP A 14 1.74 -5.91 -10.31
CA TRP A 14 2.47 -6.27 -9.10
C TRP A 14 3.55 -7.35 -9.30
N SER A 15 3.51 -8.09 -10.41
CA SER A 15 4.40 -9.23 -10.63
C SER A 15 5.88 -8.82 -10.67
N GLY A 16 6.66 -9.32 -9.70
CA GLY A 16 8.10 -9.07 -9.61
C GLY A 16 8.47 -7.69 -9.07
N VAL A 17 7.54 -7.00 -8.40
CA VAL A 17 7.83 -5.75 -7.70
C VAL A 17 8.82 -6.00 -6.56
N ASP A 18 9.82 -5.13 -6.46
CA ASP A 18 10.67 -5.05 -5.27
C ASP A 18 9.86 -4.38 -4.13
N LEU A 19 9.46 -5.19 -3.16
CA LEU A 19 8.65 -4.75 -2.02
C LEU A 19 9.37 -3.72 -1.13
N GLN A 20 10.70 -3.80 -1.04
CA GLN A 20 11.48 -2.85 -0.26
C GLN A 20 11.50 -1.49 -0.96
N ALA A 21 11.73 -1.47 -2.28
CA ALA A 21 11.68 -0.25 -3.08
C ALA A 21 10.28 0.37 -3.08
N ALA A 22 9.22 -0.43 -3.26
CA ALA A 22 7.83 0.04 -3.20
C ALA A 22 7.49 0.65 -1.83
N GLY A 23 7.96 0.04 -0.75
CA GLY A 23 7.77 0.54 0.61
C GLY A 23 8.45 1.89 0.85
N ILE A 24 9.69 2.04 0.37
CA ILE A 24 10.43 3.31 0.45
C ILE A 24 9.72 4.39 -0.37
N ALA A 25 9.33 4.09 -1.60
CA ALA A 25 8.59 5.01 -2.46
C ALA A 25 7.27 5.47 -1.81
N PHE A 26 6.50 4.54 -1.24
CA PHE A 26 5.24 4.87 -0.56
C PHE A 26 5.42 5.83 0.62
N TYR A 27 6.41 5.59 1.47
CA TYR A 27 6.67 6.47 2.61
C TYR A 27 7.25 7.83 2.19
N SER A 28 8.04 7.89 1.12
CA SER A 28 8.46 9.14 0.49
C SER A 28 7.26 9.97 0.02
N GLN A 29 6.30 9.32 -0.66
CA GLN A 29 5.05 9.95 -1.10
C GLN A 29 4.21 10.43 0.10
N LEU A 30 4.02 9.61 1.14
CA LEU A 30 3.31 10.02 2.34
C LEU A 30 3.96 11.22 3.03
N GLN A 31 5.29 11.24 3.14
CA GLN A 31 5.99 12.35 3.78
C GLN A 31 5.84 13.67 2.99
N ALA A 32 5.87 13.59 1.65
CA ALA A 32 5.76 14.76 0.78
C ALA A 32 4.34 15.34 0.72
N TYR A 33 3.31 14.48 0.66
CA TYR A 33 1.93 14.92 0.40
C TYR A 33 1.04 14.93 1.64
N THR A 34 1.48 14.31 2.74
CA THR A 34 0.64 14.04 3.92
C THR A 34 1.38 14.30 5.25
N PRO A 35 1.93 15.51 5.45
CA PRO A 35 2.76 15.80 6.62
C PRO A 35 2.01 15.63 7.96
N ASP A 36 0.68 15.68 7.96
CA ASP A 36 -0.15 15.43 9.15
C ASP A 36 -0.40 13.94 9.43
N ALA A 37 -0.34 13.08 8.41
CA ALA A 37 -0.55 11.64 8.55
C ALA A 37 0.75 10.90 8.89
N TYR A 38 1.89 11.38 8.38
CA TYR A 38 3.20 10.76 8.60
C TYR A 38 3.59 10.59 10.08
N PRO A 39 3.33 11.55 10.99
CA PRO A 39 3.70 11.42 12.40
C PRO A 39 3.04 10.23 13.12
N VAL A 40 1.88 9.74 12.65
CA VAL A 40 1.18 8.58 13.24
C VAL A 40 2.06 7.32 13.26
N PHE A 41 3.01 7.21 12.33
CA PHE A 41 3.90 6.06 12.26
C PHE A 41 5.01 6.08 13.33
N ASN A 42 5.22 7.19 14.04
CA ASN A 42 6.21 7.33 15.11
C ASN A 42 7.64 6.91 14.69
N LEU A 43 8.04 7.24 13.45
CA LEU A 43 9.32 6.80 12.88
C LEU A 43 10.50 7.72 13.22
N GLY A 44 10.26 8.93 13.70
CA GLY A 44 11.30 9.88 14.13
C GLY A 44 12.24 10.35 13.02
N GLY A 45 11.85 10.20 11.74
CA GLY A 45 12.69 10.56 10.58
C GLY A 45 13.82 9.55 10.28
N ASP A 46 13.86 8.41 10.97
CA ASP A 46 14.88 7.38 10.78
C ASP A 46 14.64 6.63 9.45
N PRO A 47 15.58 6.68 8.48
CA PRO A 47 15.40 6.02 7.18
C PRO A 47 15.30 4.50 7.28
N GLY A 48 16.01 3.88 8.24
CA GLY A 48 15.98 2.43 8.46
C GLY A 48 14.64 1.97 9.03
N LYS A 49 14.09 2.69 10.02
CA LYS A 49 12.75 2.40 10.56
C LYS A 49 11.67 2.60 9.49
N THR A 50 11.82 3.65 8.67
CA THR A 50 10.89 3.94 7.56
C THR A 50 10.92 2.83 6.52
N ALA A 51 12.11 2.39 6.11
CA ALA A 51 12.27 1.27 5.18
C ALA A 51 11.68 -0.04 5.74
N ALA A 52 11.94 -0.35 7.00
CA ALA A 52 11.40 -1.55 7.66
C ALA A 52 9.87 -1.51 7.78
N GLN A 53 9.30 -0.34 8.08
CA GLN A 53 7.85 -0.16 8.13
C GLN A 53 7.23 -0.23 6.73
N GLY A 54 7.84 0.38 5.72
CA GLY A 54 7.44 0.28 4.32
C GLY A 54 7.37 -1.17 3.85
N LEU A 55 8.40 -1.97 4.17
CA LEU A 55 8.42 -3.40 3.83
C LEU A 55 7.27 -4.17 4.51
N LYS A 56 6.92 -3.86 5.77
CA LYS A 56 5.76 -4.48 6.43
C LYS A 56 4.45 -4.18 5.71
N VAL A 57 4.25 -2.94 5.26
CA VAL A 57 3.07 -2.54 4.48
C VAL A 57 3.03 -3.30 3.15
N MET A 58 4.14 -3.35 2.42
CA MET A 58 4.18 -4.02 1.12
C MET A 58 4.03 -5.53 1.22
N ASN A 59 4.53 -6.17 2.28
CA ASN A 59 4.25 -7.60 2.54
C ASN A 59 2.76 -7.87 2.79
N PHE A 60 2.06 -6.98 3.50
CA PHE A 60 0.62 -7.12 3.69
C PHE A 60 -0.14 -6.99 2.37
N ILE A 61 0.22 -5.99 1.55
CA ILE A 61 -0.36 -5.79 0.20
C ILE A 61 -0.07 -6.99 -0.69
N ASP A 62 1.16 -7.52 -0.67
CA ASP A 62 1.55 -8.70 -1.44
C ASP A 62 0.71 -9.93 -1.06
N GLY A 63 0.48 -10.13 0.24
CA GLY A 63 -0.45 -11.15 0.74
C GLY A 63 -1.88 -10.95 0.21
N ALA A 64 -2.37 -9.71 0.15
CA ALA A 64 -3.69 -9.41 -0.41
C ALA A 64 -3.75 -9.67 -1.93
N VAL A 65 -2.73 -9.26 -2.70
CA VAL A 65 -2.65 -9.51 -4.15
C VAL A 65 -2.60 -11.01 -4.46
N LYS A 66 -1.84 -11.78 -3.68
CA LYS A 66 -1.75 -13.25 -3.81
C LYS A 66 -3.11 -13.94 -3.58
N ASN A 67 -3.96 -13.35 -2.75
CA ASN A 67 -5.27 -13.90 -2.39
C ASN A 67 -6.44 -13.12 -3.01
N ILE A 68 -6.20 -12.29 -4.05
CA ILE A 68 -7.24 -11.40 -4.61
C ILE A 68 -8.43 -12.15 -5.25
N ASP A 69 -8.27 -13.44 -5.54
CA ASP A 69 -9.37 -14.30 -5.99
C ASP A 69 -10.30 -14.70 -4.84
N ASP A 70 -9.78 -14.80 -3.62
CA ASP A 70 -10.52 -15.12 -2.40
C ASP A 70 -10.21 -14.08 -1.29
N MET A 71 -10.82 -12.91 -1.43
CA MET A 71 -10.68 -11.84 -0.44
C MET A 71 -11.37 -12.17 0.90
N ILE A 72 -12.19 -13.22 0.97
CA ILE A 72 -12.79 -13.68 2.23
C ILE A 72 -11.68 -14.21 3.14
N ALA A 73 -10.71 -14.94 2.59
CA ALA A 73 -9.54 -15.42 3.33
C ALA A 73 -8.68 -14.28 3.92
N VAL A 74 -8.64 -13.11 3.27
CA VAL A 74 -7.86 -11.95 3.73
C VAL A 74 -8.65 -11.03 4.65
N LYS A 75 -9.99 -11.11 4.62
CA LYS A 75 -10.88 -10.20 5.35
C LYS A 75 -10.56 -10.13 6.84
N GLY A 76 -10.35 -11.27 7.50
CA GLY A 76 -10.04 -11.31 8.93
C GLY A 76 -8.75 -10.55 9.28
N SER A 77 -7.72 -10.69 8.44
CA SER A 77 -6.44 -9.98 8.62
C SER A 77 -6.57 -8.47 8.37
N ILE A 78 -7.39 -8.07 7.39
CA ILE A 78 -7.71 -6.65 7.13
C ILE A 78 -8.46 -6.06 8.32
N ASP A 79 -9.49 -6.74 8.83
CA ASP A 79 -10.28 -6.26 9.97
C ASP A 79 -9.41 -6.11 11.22
N ALA A 80 -8.59 -7.12 11.52
CA ALA A 80 -7.66 -7.07 12.66
C ALA A 80 -6.62 -5.94 12.51
N LEU A 81 -6.12 -5.70 11.29
CA LEU A 81 -5.23 -4.59 11.02
C LEU A 81 -5.94 -3.24 11.17
N ALA A 82 -7.19 -3.11 10.69
CA ALA A 82 -7.99 -1.90 10.80
C ALA A 82 -8.25 -1.53 12.28
N GLN A 83 -8.56 -2.50 13.14
CA GLN A 83 -8.72 -2.26 14.58
C GLN A 83 -7.44 -1.74 15.24
N ARG A 84 -6.28 -2.28 14.85
CA ARG A 84 -4.98 -1.80 15.36
C ARG A 84 -4.68 -0.37 14.91
N HIS A 85 -5.10 0.03 13.71
CA HIS A 85 -4.92 1.41 13.24
C HIS A 85 -5.62 2.44 14.14
N THR A 86 -6.78 2.10 14.71
CA THR A 86 -7.43 2.95 15.73
C THR A 86 -6.54 3.11 16.97
N GLY A 87 -5.94 2.01 17.44
CA GLY A 87 -4.99 2.02 18.56
C GLY A 87 -3.69 2.80 18.26
N TYR A 88 -3.30 2.90 16.99
CA TYR A 88 -2.16 3.72 16.56
C TYR A 88 -2.48 5.22 16.46
N GLY A 89 -3.75 5.61 16.63
CA GLY A 89 -4.19 7.00 16.47
C GLY A 89 -4.46 7.40 15.01
N ALA A 90 -4.57 6.43 14.09
CA ALA A 90 -4.97 6.71 12.72
C ALA A 90 -6.43 7.19 12.67
N LYS A 91 -6.67 8.27 11.93
CA LYS A 91 -7.99 8.87 11.73
C LYS A 91 -8.44 8.63 10.30
N LYS A 92 -9.76 8.69 10.05
CA LYS A 92 -10.34 8.59 8.70
C LYS A 92 -9.66 9.54 7.70
N ALA A 93 -9.34 10.76 8.13
CA ALA A 93 -8.66 11.76 7.30
C ALA A 93 -7.25 11.33 6.84
N HIS A 94 -6.56 10.46 7.59
CA HIS A 94 -5.22 9.98 7.20
C HIS A 94 -5.27 8.94 6.07
N PHE A 95 -6.40 8.25 5.87
CA PHE A 95 -6.54 7.23 4.82
C PHE A 95 -6.81 7.81 3.45
N GLY A 96 -7.50 8.96 3.35
CA GLY A 96 -7.82 9.60 2.07
C GLY A 96 -6.57 9.82 1.20
N PRO A 97 -5.50 10.41 1.76
CA PRO A 97 -4.26 10.62 1.01
C PRO A 97 -3.40 9.36 0.79
N ALA A 98 -3.59 8.29 1.57
CA ALA A 98 -2.76 7.09 1.50
C ALA A 98 -2.93 6.33 0.17
N GLY A 99 -4.15 6.26 -0.37
CA GLY A 99 -4.42 5.62 -1.66
C GLY A 99 -3.65 6.29 -2.82
N PRO A 100 -3.80 7.61 -3.05
CA PRO A 100 -3.03 8.34 -4.05
C PRO A 100 -1.50 8.20 -3.87
N CYS A 101 -0.99 8.22 -2.64
CA CYS A 101 0.44 8.02 -2.37
C CYS A 101 0.90 6.60 -2.75
N LEU A 102 0.08 5.58 -2.49
CA LEU A 102 0.36 4.22 -2.93
C LEU A 102 0.40 4.15 -4.46
N LEU A 103 -0.61 4.69 -5.15
CA LEU A 103 -0.66 4.69 -6.61
C LEU A 103 0.56 5.41 -7.24
N ALA A 104 1.00 6.51 -6.65
CA ALA A 104 2.22 7.21 -7.08
C ALA A 104 3.47 6.34 -6.91
N ALA A 105 3.62 5.68 -5.76
CA ALA A 105 4.72 4.74 -5.52
C ALA A 105 4.71 3.55 -6.48
N LEU A 106 3.53 3.00 -6.79
CA LEU A 106 3.38 1.92 -7.77
C LEU A 106 3.81 2.37 -9.17
N ALA A 107 3.47 3.60 -9.57
CA ALA A 107 3.89 4.16 -10.86
C ALA A 107 5.42 4.26 -10.98
N GLU A 108 6.11 4.57 -9.87
CA GLU A 108 7.58 4.62 -9.83
C GLU A 108 8.21 3.22 -9.94
N VAL A 109 7.69 2.23 -9.21
CA VAL A 109 8.37 0.94 -9.03
C VAL A 109 7.91 -0.16 -9.98
N CYS A 110 6.71 -0.07 -10.54
CA CYS A 110 6.16 -1.09 -11.45
C CYS A 110 6.49 -0.81 -12.92
N GLY A 111 6.98 0.40 -13.24
CA GLY A 111 7.36 0.81 -14.60
C GLY A 111 6.25 0.59 -15.63
N GLY A 112 6.60 0.05 -16.79
CA GLY A 112 5.66 -0.19 -17.90
C GLY A 112 4.50 -1.15 -17.59
N LYS A 113 4.54 -1.88 -16.47
CA LYS A 113 3.43 -2.75 -16.03
C LYS A 113 2.29 -1.95 -15.38
N PHE A 114 2.55 -0.72 -14.90
CA PHE A 114 1.54 0.15 -14.29
C PHE A 114 0.77 0.94 -15.34
N THR A 115 -0.02 0.23 -16.15
CA THR A 115 -0.87 0.80 -17.19
C THR A 115 -2.04 1.60 -16.59
N PRO A 116 -2.75 2.45 -17.38
CA PRO A 116 -3.96 3.12 -16.90
C PRO A 116 -5.00 2.13 -16.33
N ALA A 117 -5.19 0.98 -16.97
CA ALA A 117 -6.09 -0.07 -16.47
C ALA A 117 -5.62 -0.68 -15.13
N ALA A 118 -4.30 -0.78 -14.91
CA ALA A 118 -3.77 -1.19 -13.60
C ALA A 118 -4.03 -0.12 -12.55
N LYS A 119 -3.77 1.16 -12.88
CA LYS A 119 -4.02 2.28 -11.97
C LYS A 119 -5.49 2.38 -11.55
N ASP A 120 -6.43 2.16 -12.48
CA ASP A 120 -7.87 2.19 -12.19
C ASP A 120 -8.36 0.93 -11.43
N ALA A 121 -7.61 -0.17 -11.51
CA ALA A 121 -7.93 -1.39 -10.79
C ALA A 121 -7.51 -1.35 -9.33
N TRP A 122 -6.37 -0.71 -9.03
CA TRP A 122 -5.83 -0.48 -7.69
C TRP A 122 -6.62 0.57 -6.91
#